data_AF-A0A7Z3CC37-F1
#
_entry.id   AF-A0A7Z3CC37-F1
#
_cell.length_a   1.000
_cell.length_b   1.000
_cell.length_c   1.000
_cell.angle_alpha   90.00
_cell.angle_beta   90.00
_cell.angle_gamma   90.00
#
_symmetry.space_group_name_H-M   'P 1'
#
loop_
_entity.id
_entity.type
_entity.pdbx_description
1 polymer ?
#
loop_
_entity_poly.entity_id
_entity_poly.type
_entity_poly.pdbx_seq_one_letter_code
_entity_poly.pdbx_strand_id
1 'polypeptide(L)'
;MTAHETLSFTATLLVNGHPLTVLSDAAEGSIQVAHPDSSLGMMDISQALGVLSGPDEAWDAAREAGQVDFHLKGEVSPTLLYFRHSDQGYHLYVRGGAHYGQAVFKSKYGVANVAPVEGAVPSPWLLRLAHTGQAITLADLPNDFAMLNLECVESAQHLATNLIGDGEGGYLITRRSVPATSLRLNIVERGVDWA
;
A
#
# COMPACT_ATOMS: atom_id res chain seq x y z
N MET A 1 8.17 18.05 21.17
CA MET A 1 8.12 16.76 20.46
C MET A 1 7.67 15.67 21.40
N THR A 2 6.53 15.04 21.10
CA THR A 2 6.13 13.81 21.84
C THR A 2 6.98 12.63 21.39
N ALA A 3 7.04 11.55 22.19
CA ALA A 3 7.76 10.33 21.79
C ALA A 3 7.23 9.76 20.45
N HIS A 4 5.93 9.88 20.20
CA HIS A 4 5.34 9.43 18.93
C HIS A 4 5.75 10.31 17.74
N GLU A 5 5.88 11.62 17.92
CA GLU A 5 6.37 12.51 16.88
C GLU A 5 7.82 12.15 16.50
N THR A 6 8.68 11.87 17.49
CA THR A 6 10.07 11.44 17.24
C THR A 6 10.19 10.12 16.48
N LEU A 7 9.13 9.30 16.51
CA LEU A 7 9.05 7.99 15.84
C LEU A 7 8.22 8.04 14.56
N SER A 8 7.58 9.18 14.26
CA SER A 8 6.81 9.41 13.04
C SER A 8 7.73 9.92 11.93
N PHE A 9 7.42 9.57 10.69
CA PHE A 9 8.26 9.91 9.54
C PHE A 9 7.45 9.90 8.25
N THR A 10 8.01 10.48 7.20
CA THR A 10 7.47 10.36 5.84
C THR A 10 8.35 9.42 5.03
N ALA A 11 7.74 8.62 4.16
CA ALA A 11 8.46 7.68 3.32
C ALA A 11 7.67 7.33 2.05
N THR A 12 8.38 6.82 1.06
CA THR A 12 7.79 6.12 -0.08
C THR A 12 8.03 4.62 0.04
N LEU A 13 7.17 3.84 -0.60
CA LEU A 13 7.28 2.38 -0.66
C LEU A 13 7.45 1.92 -2.11
N LEU A 14 8.26 0.88 -2.31
CA LEU A 14 8.38 0.18 -3.59
C LEU A 14 8.08 -1.31 -3.42
N VAL A 15 7.49 -1.92 -4.44
CA VAL A 15 7.36 -3.38 -4.57
C VAL A 15 8.21 -3.82 -5.76
N ASN A 16 9.19 -4.68 -5.54
CA ASN A 16 10.12 -5.16 -6.59
C ASN A 16 10.77 -4.02 -7.41
N GLY A 17 11.03 -2.88 -6.78
CA GLY A 17 11.62 -1.71 -7.45
C GLY A 17 10.61 -0.77 -8.12
N HIS A 18 9.34 -1.14 -8.21
CA HIS A 18 8.28 -0.30 -8.77
C HIS A 18 7.60 0.55 -7.69
N PRO A 19 7.21 1.80 -8.01
CA PRO A 19 6.46 2.69 -7.13
C PRO A 19 5.19 2.03 -6.58
N LEU A 20 5.03 2.01 -5.25
CA LEU A 20 3.72 1.75 -4.65
C LEU A 20 2.89 3.04 -4.75
N THR A 21 1.70 2.93 -5.33
CA THR A 21 0.80 4.05 -5.57
C THR A 21 -0.61 3.76 -5.08
N VAL A 22 -1.46 4.78 -5.04
CA VAL A 22 -2.92 4.57 -5.11
C VAL A 22 -3.25 4.26 -6.57
N LEU A 23 -3.92 3.13 -6.83
CA LEU A 23 -4.01 2.64 -8.20
C LEU A 23 -4.73 3.60 -9.17
N SER A 24 -5.69 4.41 -8.68
CA SER A 24 -6.35 5.45 -9.49
C SER A 24 -5.41 6.55 -10.00
N ASP A 25 -4.25 6.74 -9.39
CA ASP A 25 -3.23 7.66 -9.89
C ASP A 25 -2.52 7.09 -11.13
N ALA A 26 -2.44 5.77 -11.25
CA ALA A 26 -1.71 5.07 -12.30
C ALA A 26 -2.57 4.67 -13.51
N ALA A 27 -3.91 4.66 -13.36
CA ALA A 27 -4.83 4.21 -14.40
C ALA A 27 -5.93 5.23 -14.71
N GLU A 28 -6.42 5.20 -15.94
CA GLU A 28 -7.65 5.84 -16.39
C GLU A 28 -8.85 4.92 -16.13
N GLY A 29 -9.92 5.48 -15.57
CA GLY A 29 -11.13 4.73 -15.23
C GLY A 29 -11.06 4.03 -13.87
N SER A 30 -12.10 3.25 -13.58
CA SER A 30 -12.14 2.38 -12.40
C SER A 30 -11.34 1.11 -12.66
N ILE A 31 -10.72 0.54 -11.62
CA ILE A 31 -9.99 -0.71 -11.73
C ILE A 31 -10.83 -1.80 -11.10
N GLN A 32 -11.57 -2.51 -11.94
CA GLN A 32 -12.38 -3.65 -11.53
C GLN A 32 -11.58 -4.93 -11.69
N VAL A 33 -11.56 -5.76 -10.65
CA VAL A 33 -10.91 -7.08 -10.68
C VAL A 33 -11.84 -8.15 -10.15
N ALA A 34 -11.59 -9.41 -10.52
CA ALA A 34 -12.29 -10.53 -9.90
C ALA A 34 -12.02 -10.52 -8.38
N HIS A 35 -13.11 -10.64 -7.61
CA HIS A 35 -13.01 -10.72 -6.17
C HIS A 35 -12.29 -12.03 -5.77
N PRO A 36 -11.40 -12.02 -4.76
CA PRO A 36 -10.68 -13.21 -4.30
C PRO A 36 -11.59 -14.39 -3.88
N ASP A 37 -12.73 -14.04 -3.30
CA ASP A 37 -13.88 -14.94 -3.17
C ASP A 37 -14.73 -14.83 -4.44
N SER A 38 -14.68 -15.87 -5.27
CA SER A 38 -15.36 -15.93 -6.56
C SER A 38 -16.89 -15.81 -6.47
N SER A 39 -17.48 -16.02 -5.28
CA SER A 39 -18.92 -15.86 -5.08
C SER A 39 -19.37 -14.39 -5.06
N LEU A 40 -18.45 -13.45 -4.90
CA LEU A 40 -18.74 -12.02 -4.75
C LEU A 40 -18.58 -11.21 -6.04
N GLY A 41 -18.21 -11.84 -7.16
CA GLY A 41 -18.13 -11.21 -8.48
C GLY A 41 -16.93 -10.28 -8.63
N MET A 42 -17.16 -9.05 -9.11
CA MET A 42 -16.12 -8.04 -9.33
C MET A 42 -15.97 -7.11 -8.12
N MET A 43 -14.77 -6.57 -7.95
CA MET A 43 -14.41 -5.63 -6.90
C MET A 43 -13.67 -4.44 -7.49
N ASP A 44 -14.08 -3.23 -7.07
CA ASP A 44 -13.36 -2.00 -7.35
C ASP A 44 -12.15 -1.88 -6.40
N ILE A 45 -10.95 -1.81 -6.98
CA ILE A 45 -9.69 -1.62 -6.27
C ILE A 45 -8.99 -0.31 -6.64
N SER A 46 -9.67 0.64 -7.28
CA SER A 46 -9.07 1.93 -7.67
C SER A 46 -8.40 2.66 -6.52
N GLN A 47 -8.95 2.54 -5.30
CA GLN A 47 -8.40 3.16 -4.10
C GLN A 47 -7.40 2.29 -3.35
N ALA A 48 -7.07 1.10 -3.85
CA ALA A 48 -6.09 0.23 -3.21
C ALA A 48 -4.67 0.79 -3.37
N LEU A 49 -3.82 0.50 -2.39
CA LEU A 49 -2.37 0.58 -2.57
C LEU A 49 -1.92 -0.59 -3.44
N GLY A 50 -1.12 -0.31 -4.46
CA GLY A 50 -0.64 -1.34 -5.37
C GLY A 50 0.41 -0.83 -6.35
N VAL A 51 0.71 -1.66 -7.33
CA VAL A 51 1.64 -1.38 -8.41
C VAL A 51 0.98 -1.79 -9.71
N LEU A 52 0.95 -0.88 -10.68
CA LEU A 52 0.77 -1.20 -12.09
C LEU A 52 2.12 -0.96 -12.77
N SER A 53 2.68 -1.98 -13.40
CA SER A 53 3.98 -1.91 -14.04
C SER A 53 3.89 -2.21 -15.53
N GLY A 54 5.00 -1.97 -16.22
CA GLY A 54 5.06 -2.12 -17.67
C GLY A 54 4.42 -0.95 -18.43
N PRO A 55 4.59 -0.96 -19.77
CA PRO A 55 3.87 -0.04 -20.65
C PRO A 55 2.39 -0.45 -20.77
N ASP A 56 1.52 0.45 -21.25
CA ASP A 56 0.08 0.17 -21.33
C ASP A 56 -0.22 -1.06 -22.20
N GLU A 57 0.54 -1.28 -23.27
CA GLU A 57 0.39 -2.40 -24.20
C GLU A 57 0.66 -3.77 -23.53
N ALA A 58 1.39 -3.80 -22.40
CA ALA A 58 1.59 -5.04 -21.64
C ALA A 58 0.25 -5.59 -21.08
N TRP A 59 -0.77 -4.73 -20.98
CA TRP A 59 -2.09 -5.08 -20.47
C TRP A 59 -3.09 -5.46 -21.58
N ASP A 60 -2.69 -5.45 -22.85
CA ASP A 60 -3.57 -5.75 -23.99
C ASP A 60 -4.17 -7.16 -23.89
N ALA A 61 -3.36 -8.17 -23.57
CA ALA A 61 -3.85 -9.54 -23.43
C ALA A 61 -4.90 -9.68 -22.31
N ALA A 62 -4.69 -9.01 -21.17
CA ALA A 62 -5.63 -9.01 -20.06
C ALA A 62 -6.93 -8.28 -20.42
N ARG A 63 -6.86 -7.19 -21.20
CA ARG A 63 -8.03 -6.48 -21.75
C ARG A 63 -8.80 -7.32 -22.76
N GLU A 64 -8.11 -7.95 -23.71
CA GLU A 64 -8.71 -8.86 -24.71
C GLU A 64 -9.40 -10.06 -24.04
N ALA A 65 -8.83 -10.57 -22.94
CA ALA A 65 -9.42 -11.61 -22.12
C ALA A 65 -10.57 -11.12 -21.21
N GLY A 66 -10.86 -9.82 -21.17
CA GLY A 66 -11.90 -9.22 -20.33
C GLY A 66 -11.60 -9.27 -18.83
N GLN A 67 -10.33 -9.40 -18.44
CA GLN A 67 -9.90 -9.44 -17.04
C GLN A 67 -9.79 -8.04 -16.42
N VAL A 68 -9.51 -7.04 -17.25
CA VAL A 68 -9.38 -5.62 -16.90
C VAL A 68 -9.91 -4.75 -18.05
N ASP A 69 -10.26 -3.50 -17.77
CA ASP A 69 -10.76 -2.52 -18.75
C ASP A 69 -10.06 -1.16 -18.69
N PHE A 70 -9.09 -0.99 -17.79
CA PHE A 70 -8.37 0.26 -17.60
C PHE A 70 -7.19 0.42 -18.57
N HIS A 71 -6.73 1.67 -18.70
CA HIS A 71 -5.49 2.04 -19.38
C HIS A 71 -4.53 2.74 -18.43
N LEU A 72 -3.22 2.54 -18.59
CA LEU A 72 -2.22 3.21 -17.78
C LEU A 72 -2.02 4.66 -18.22
N LYS A 73 -1.87 5.56 -17.24
CA LYS A 73 -1.59 7.01 -17.47
C LYS A 73 -0.13 7.31 -17.83
N GLY A 74 0.74 6.29 -17.82
CA GLY A 74 2.19 6.42 -18.02
C GLY A 74 2.97 6.39 -16.70
N GLU A 75 4.07 7.13 -16.61
CA GLU A 75 4.91 7.16 -15.41
C GLU A 75 4.19 7.78 -14.22
N VAL A 76 4.21 7.06 -13.09
CA VAL A 76 3.62 7.48 -11.82
C VAL A 76 4.70 7.62 -10.75
N SER A 77 4.54 8.66 -9.93
CA SER A 77 5.40 8.88 -8.76
C SER A 77 4.94 8.01 -7.58
N PRO A 78 5.86 7.51 -6.74
CA PRO A 78 5.48 6.79 -5.52
C PRO A 78 4.63 7.66 -4.61
N THR A 79 3.61 7.07 -3.98
CA THR A 79 2.81 7.79 -2.99
C THR A 79 3.67 8.12 -1.77
N LEU A 80 3.77 9.41 -1.43
CA LEU A 80 4.39 9.86 -0.19
C LEU A 80 3.43 9.56 0.96
N LEU A 81 3.87 8.73 1.90
CA LEU A 81 3.11 8.32 3.06
C LEU A 81 3.70 8.93 4.33
N TYR A 82 2.84 9.44 5.21
CA TYR A 82 3.17 9.75 6.59
C TYR A 82 2.86 8.54 7.48
N PHE A 83 3.91 8.00 8.08
CA PHE A 83 3.86 6.92 9.05
C PHE A 83 3.72 7.55 10.44
N ARG A 84 2.48 7.74 10.87
CA ARG A 84 2.17 8.28 12.20
C ARG A 84 2.30 7.19 13.25
N HIS A 85 3.26 7.31 14.14
CA HIS A 85 3.44 6.38 15.23
C HIS A 85 2.32 6.51 16.29
N SER A 86 1.92 5.38 16.87
CA SER A 86 1.05 5.26 18.03
C SER A 86 1.46 4.03 18.86
N ASP A 87 0.88 3.86 20.05
CA ASP A 87 1.08 2.64 20.84
C ASP A 87 0.60 1.35 20.14
N GLN A 88 -0.29 1.47 19.15
CA GLN A 88 -0.80 0.34 18.36
C GLN A 88 0.07 0.04 17.14
N GLY A 89 1.09 0.85 16.84
CA GLY A 89 1.86 0.79 15.60
C GLY A 89 1.64 2.04 14.75
N TYR A 90 1.85 1.91 13.44
CA TYR A 90 1.80 3.03 12.50
C TYR A 90 0.45 3.14 11.81
N HIS A 91 -0.13 4.34 11.85
CA HIS A 91 -1.23 4.73 10.97
C HIS A 91 -0.66 5.45 9.75
N LEU A 92 -1.04 5.01 8.56
CA LEU A 92 -0.49 5.53 7.31
C LEU A 92 -1.46 6.56 6.71
N TYR A 93 -0.93 7.74 6.39
CA TYR A 93 -1.67 8.82 5.74
C TYR A 93 -0.98 9.22 4.45
N VAL A 94 -1.73 9.62 3.43
CA VAL A 94 -1.16 10.14 2.19
C VAL A 94 -0.77 11.60 2.38
N ARG A 95 0.49 11.92 2.10
CA ARG A 95 1.09 13.26 2.23
C ARG A 95 1.50 13.79 0.85
N GLY A 96 0.54 13.89 -0.07
CA GLY A 96 0.71 14.56 -1.35
C GLY A 96 -0.36 14.17 -2.38
N GLY A 97 -0.35 14.85 -3.53
CA GLY A 97 -1.21 14.50 -4.67
C GLY A 97 -2.71 14.62 -4.41
N ALA A 98 -3.50 13.90 -5.22
CA ALA A 98 -4.97 13.93 -5.18
C ALA A 98 -5.57 13.33 -3.90
N HIS A 99 -4.80 12.49 -3.21
CA HIS A 99 -5.23 11.75 -2.03
C HIS A 99 -4.74 12.38 -0.71
N TYR A 100 -4.18 13.60 -0.75
CA TYR A 100 -3.64 14.27 0.44
C TYR A 100 -4.66 14.29 1.60
N GLY A 101 -4.21 13.86 2.78
CA GLY A 101 -5.03 13.81 4.00
C GLY A 101 -5.89 12.55 4.16
N GLN A 102 -5.96 11.70 3.13
CA GLN A 102 -6.59 10.39 3.24
C GLN A 102 -5.67 9.40 3.98
N ALA A 103 -6.24 8.33 4.52
CA ALA A 103 -5.50 7.33 5.28
C ALA A 103 -5.69 5.91 4.72
N VAL A 104 -4.78 5.01 5.09
CA VAL A 104 -4.81 3.61 4.68
C VAL A 104 -5.64 2.78 5.66
N PHE A 105 -6.71 2.21 5.15
CA PHE A 105 -7.61 1.31 5.85
C PHE A 105 -7.53 -0.09 5.26
N LYS A 106 -7.55 -1.12 6.09
CA LYS A 106 -7.82 -2.48 5.66
C LYS A 106 -9.33 -2.66 5.52
N SER A 107 -9.79 -2.98 4.31
CA SER A 107 -11.19 -3.28 4.05
C SER A 107 -11.62 -4.60 4.71
N LYS A 108 -12.94 -4.88 4.77
CA LYS A 108 -13.46 -6.17 5.24
C LYS A 108 -12.94 -7.38 4.45
N TYR A 109 -12.47 -7.16 3.23
CA TYR A 109 -11.87 -8.18 2.36
C TYR A 109 -10.34 -8.22 2.46
N GLY A 110 -9.76 -7.42 3.35
CA GLY A 110 -8.34 -7.39 3.61
C GLY A 110 -7.54 -6.42 2.73
N VAL A 111 -8.17 -5.73 1.79
CA VAL A 111 -7.49 -4.82 0.84
C VAL A 111 -7.04 -3.55 1.55
N ALA A 112 -5.81 -3.11 1.33
CA ALA A 112 -5.30 -1.84 1.87
C ALA A 112 -5.75 -0.68 0.97
N ASN A 113 -6.85 -0.03 1.34
CA ASN A 113 -7.47 1.07 0.61
C ASN A 113 -7.17 2.43 1.22
N VAL A 114 -7.01 3.43 0.38
CA VAL A 114 -6.96 4.83 0.78
C VAL A 114 -8.38 5.40 0.84
N ALA A 115 -8.72 6.07 1.93
CA ALA A 115 -10.03 6.70 2.11
C ALA A 115 -9.96 7.95 3.01
N PRO A 116 -10.97 8.86 2.93
CA PRO A 116 -11.10 9.98 3.87
C PRO A 116 -11.20 9.55 5.33
N VAL A 117 -10.66 10.37 6.23
CA VAL A 117 -10.71 10.15 7.69
C VAL A 117 -11.98 10.77 8.27
N GLU A 118 -13.12 10.12 8.03
CA GLU A 118 -14.44 10.60 8.48
C GLU A 118 -14.81 10.06 9.88
N GLY A 119 -13.94 10.29 10.86
CA GLY A 119 -14.14 9.83 12.24
C GLY A 119 -13.82 8.34 12.48
N ALA A 120 -13.42 7.60 11.46
CA ALA A 120 -12.84 6.27 11.59
C ALA A 120 -11.33 6.35 11.88
N VAL A 121 -10.85 5.46 12.75
CA VAL A 121 -9.41 5.32 13.01
C VAL A 121 -8.80 4.47 11.87
N PRO A 122 -7.74 4.94 11.19
CA PRO A 122 -7.05 4.16 10.17
C PRO A 122 -6.50 2.86 10.72
N SER A 123 -6.35 1.84 9.87
CA SER A 123 -5.80 0.56 10.34
C SER A 123 -4.37 0.75 10.85
N PRO A 124 -4.03 0.19 12.02
CA PRO A 124 -2.66 0.22 12.53
C PRO A 124 -1.82 -0.91 11.90
N TRP A 125 -0.59 -0.55 11.53
CA TRP A 125 0.37 -1.43 10.86
C TRP A 125 1.67 -1.53 11.66
N LEU A 126 2.16 -2.75 11.86
CA LEU A 126 3.50 -3.00 12.38
C LEU A 126 4.50 -3.06 11.23
N LEU A 127 5.64 -2.39 11.39
CA LEU A 127 6.79 -2.56 10.51
C LEU A 127 7.57 -3.79 10.97
N ARG A 128 7.77 -4.75 10.07
CA ARG A 128 8.60 -5.93 10.34
C ARG A 128 9.76 -6.00 9.36
N LEU A 129 10.97 -6.27 9.83
CA LEU A 129 12.11 -6.53 8.96
C LEU A 129 11.84 -7.75 8.08
N ALA A 130 11.94 -7.61 6.76
CA ALA A 130 11.54 -8.67 5.84
C ALA A 130 12.36 -9.97 5.98
N HIS A 131 13.60 -9.87 6.47
CA HIS A 131 14.51 -11.01 6.60
C HIS A 131 14.46 -11.71 7.98
N THR A 132 13.96 -11.04 9.02
CA THR A 132 13.89 -11.60 10.39
C THR A 132 12.48 -11.68 10.97
N GLY A 133 11.51 -10.96 10.39
CA GLY A 133 10.17 -10.81 10.94
C GLY A 133 10.09 -9.96 12.23
N GLN A 134 11.24 -9.43 12.69
CA GLN A 134 11.31 -8.61 13.89
C GLN A 134 10.52 -7.32 13.71
N ALA A 135 9.63 -7.03 14.65
CA ALA A 135 8.93 -5.75 14.70
C ALA A 135 9.91 -4.63 15.06
N ILE A 136 9.79 -3.50 14.36
CA ILE A 136 10.69 -2.35 14.50
C ILE A 136 9.92 -1.04 14.48
N THR A 137 10.60 0.01 14.91
CA THR A 137 10.19 1.41 14.81
C THR A 137 11.23 2.21 14.04
N LEU A 138 10.98 3.51 13.84
CA LEU A 138 11.96 4.42 13.25
C LEU A 138 13.30 4.44 13.99
N ALA A 139 13.30 4.25 15.32
CA ALA A 139 14.53 4.26 16.13
C ALA A 139 15.48 3.11 15.77
N ASP A 140 14.94 2.00 15.25
CA ASP A 140 15.69 0.81 14.84
C ASP A 140 16.23 0.92 13.39
N LEU A 141 15.89 2.00 12.68
CA LEU A 141 16.26 2.23 11.29
C LEU A 141 17.37 3.31 11.20
N PRO A 142 18.66 2.94 11.27
CA PRO A 142 19.75 3.91 11.21
C PRO A 142 19.94 4.53 9.83
N ASN A 143 19.50 3.82 8.78
CA ASN A 143 19.57 4.27 7.39
C ASN A 143 18.18 4.69 6.90
N ASP A 144 18.13 5.52 5.87
CA ASP A 144 16.88 5.98 5.25
C ASP A 144 16.26 4.96 4.29
N PHE A 145 16.69 3.70 4.38
CA PHE A 145 16.18 2.60 3.58
C PHE A 145 16.12 1.30 4.38
N ALA A 146 15.05 0.52 4.19
CA ALA A 146 14.91 -0.84 4.72
C ALA A 146 13.99 -1.71 3.87
N MET A 147 14.21 -3.03 3.91
CA MET A 147 13.26 -4.03 3.39
C MET A 147 12.34 -4.49 4.52
N LEU A 148 11.04 -4.28 4.36
CA LEU A 148 10.02 -4.49 5.38
C LEU A 148 8.82 -5.28 4.86
N ASN A 149 8.08 -5.87 5.80
CA ASN A 149 6.69 -6.26 5.61
C ASN A 149 5.82 -5.38 6.52
N LEU A 150 4.60 -5.11 6.07
CA LEU A 150 3.57 -4.47 6.90
C LEU A 150 2.63 -5.54 7.42
N GLU A 151 2.43 -5.60 8.73
CA GLU A 151 1.44 -6.46 9.37
C GLU A 151 0.28 -5.63 9.92
N CYS A 152 -0.95 -5.98 9.56
CA CYS A 152 -2.11 -5.38 10.21
C CYS A 152 -2.29 -5.99 11.60
N VAL A 153 -2.25 -5.14 12.63
CA VAL A 153 -2.31 -5.54 14.05
C VAL A 153 -3.59 -6.31 14.36
N GLU A 154 -4.73 -5.83 13.86
CA GLU A 154 -6.05 -6.40 14.16
C GLU A 154 -6.20 -7.85 13.69
N SER A 155 -5.61 -8.19 12.54
CA SER A 155 -5.73 -9.52 11.92
C SER A 155 -4.49 -10.39 12.09
N ALA A 156 -3.39 -9.83 12.60
CA ALA A 156 -2.06 -10.45 12.62
C ALA A 156 -1.65 -11.03 11.26
N GLN A 157 -2.00 -10.31 10.18
CA GLN A 157 -1.74 -10.74 8.80
C GLN A 157 -0.88 -9.70 8.10
N HIS A 158 0.09 -10.19 7.33
CA HIS A 158 0.92 -9.35 6.49
C HIS A 158 0.18 -8.92 5.23
N LEU A 159 0.55 -7.74 4.71
CA LEU A 159 0.24 -7.39 3.34
C LEU A 159 0.99 -8.33 2.39
N ALA A 160 0.24 -8.82 1.42
CA ALA A 160 0.69 -9.63 0.31
C ALA A 160 0.19 -9.01 -0.99
N THR A 161 0.93 -9.23 -2.07
CA THR A 161 0.57 -8.73 -3.40
C THR A 161 -0.40 -9.73 -4.02
N ASN A 162 -1.62 -9.28 -4.31
CA ASN A 162 -2.52 -10.04 -5.15
C ASN A 162 -2.41 -9.52 -6.58
N LEU A 163 -2.04 -10.42 -7.49
CA LEU A 163 -1.83 -10.10 -8.90
C LEU A 163 -3.15 -9.72 -9.59
N ILE A 164 -3.03 -8.87 -10.60
CA ILE A 164 -4.11 -8.46 -11.51
C ILE A 164 -3.79 -9.04 -12.88
N GLY A 165 -4.78 -9.63 -13.55
CA GLY A 165 -4.61 -10.29 -14.84
C GLY A 165 -3.50 -11.34 -14.80
N ASP A 166 -2.59 -11.27 -15.78
CA ASP A 166 -1.46 -12.20 -15.94
C ASP A 166 -0.21 -11.82 -15.11
N GLY A 167 -0.29 -10.79 -14.25
CA GLY A 167 0.77 -10.47 -13.28
C GLY A 167 1.60 -9.22 -13.56
N GLU A 168 1.20 -8.38 -14.50
CA GLU A 168 1.84 -7.08 -14.82
C GLU A 168 1.62 -6.01 -13.72
N GLY A 169 0.79 -6.32 -12.73
CA GLY A 169 0.56 -5.49 -11.57
C GLY A 169 -0.15 -6.24 -10.45
N GLY A 170 -0.38 -5.55 -9.35
CA GLY A 170 -1.02 -6.12 -8.17
C GLY A 170 -1.42 -5.08 -7.16
N TYR A 171 -2.31 -5.47 -6.26
CA TYR A 171 -2.75 -4.66 -5.12
C TYR A 171 -2.40 -5.34 -3.80
N LEU A 172 -2.24 -4.54 -2.75
CA LEU A 172 -1.91 -5.04 -1.42
C LEU A 172 -3.16 -5.52 -0.69
N ILE A 173 -3.11 -6.76 -0.21
CA ILE A 173 -4.18 -7.41 0.54
C ILE A 173 -3.60 -8.21 1.71
N THR A 174 -4.32 -8.28 2.83
CA THR A 174 -4.01 -9.20 3.92
C THR A 174 -4.57 -10.59 3.61
N ARG A 175 -3.70 -11.62 3.58
CA ARG A 175 -4.10 -13.03 3.42
C ARG A 175 -3.18 -13.96 4.22
N ARG A 176 -3.77 -15.02 4.81
CA ARG A 176 -3.03 -15.99 5.64
C ARG A 176 -2.07 -16.89 4.85
N SER A 177 -2.43 -17.26 3.63
CA SER A 177 -1.73 -18.31 2.86
C SER A 177 -0.85 -17.77 1.73
N VAL A 178 -0.57 -16.46 1.71
CA VAL A 178 0.24 -15.82 0.68
C VAL A 178 1.48 -15.23 1.35
N PRO A 179 2.68 -15.39 0.76
CA PRO A 179 3.90 -14.76 1.25
C PRO A 179 3.72 -13.24 1.41
N ALA A 180 4.32 -12.69 2.46
CA ALA A 180 4.31 -11.25 2.69
C ALA A 180 5.04 -10.52 1.57
N THR A 181 4.47 -9.40 1.11
CA THR A 181 5.14 -8.51 0.14
C THR A 181 6.33 -7.86 0.81
N SER A 182 7.51 -8.09 0.23
CA SER A 182 8.72 -7.38 0.62
C SER A 182 8.68 -5.97 0.04
N LEU A 183 8.48 -4.99 0.91
CA LEU A 183 8.42 -3.58 0.59
C LEU A 183 9.78 -2.94 0.82
N ARG A 184 10.27 -2.20 -0.16
CA ARG A 184 11.39 -1.28 0.04
C ARG A 184 10.84 0.03 0.58
N LEU A 185 11.14 0.33 1.83
CA LEU A 185 10.89 1.61 2.46
C LEU A 185 12.02 2.57 2.13
N ASN A 186 11.71 3.77 1.62
CA ASN A 186 12.65 4.88 1.49
C ASN A 186 12.14 6.05 2.33
N ILE A 187 12.81 6.31 3.45
CA ILE A 187 12.50 7.41 4.36
C ILE A 187 12.86 8.73 3.68
N VAL A 188 11.93 9.66 3.68
CA VAL A 188 12.09 11.01 3.11
C VAL A 188 12.41 12.01 4.21
N GLU A 189 11.71 11.92 5.34
CA GLU A 189 11.91 12.83 6.46
C GLU A 189 11.61 12.14 7.79
N ARG A 190 12.41 12.40 8.83
CA ARG A 190 12.33 11.75 10.15
C ARG A 190 11.80 12.70 11.21
N GLY A 191 11.10 12.17 12.20
CA GLY A 191 10.67 12.92 13.37
C GLY A 191 9.68 14.03 13.04
N VAL A 192 8.75 13.76 12.13
CA VAL A 192 7.85 14.76 11.55
C VAL A 192 6.49 14.70 12.21
N ASP A 193 5.88 15.85 12.47
CA ASP A 193 4.45 15.94 12.78
C ASP A 193 3.61 16.10 11.49
N TRP A 194 2.29 15.92 11.61
CA TRP A 194 1.35 16.14 10.51
C TRP A 194 1.25 17.61 10.07
N ALA A 195 1.73 18.55 10.90
CA ALA A 195 1.63 20.00 10.70
C ALA A 195 2.07 20.47 9.29
#